data_AF-A0A7V9N4Y0-F1
#
_entry.id   AF-A0A7V9N4Y0-F1
#
_cell.length_a   1.000
_cell.length_b   1.000
_cell.length_c   1.000
_cell.angle_alpha   90.00
_cell.angle_beta   90.00
_cell.angle_gamma   90.00
#
_symmetry.space_group_name_H-M   'P 1'
#
loop_
_entity.id
_entity.type
_entity.pdbx_description
1 polymer ?
#
loop_
_entity_poly.entity_id
_entity_poly.type
_entity_poly.pdbx_seq_one_letter_code
_entity_poly.pdbx_strand_id
1 'polypeptide(L)' 'MERRTIRDLRREAGWSQRDLAARIGVSKMSISHWETARNEPSARQLRLLAEAFGITMESIAFERAAVEADRAARKESRQ' A
#
# COMPACT_ATOMS: atom_id res chain seq x y z
N MET A 1 -3.99 1.35 -16.74
CA MET A 1 -4.65 1.38 -15.42
C MET A 1 -3.70 2.06 -14.46
N GLU A 2 -4.20 2.98 -13.63
CA GLU A 2 -3.39 3.67 -12.64
C GLU A 2 -3.17 2.78 -11.42
N ARG A 3 -1.91 2.61 -11.00
CA ARG A 3 -1.56 1.87 -9.78
C ARG A 3 -1.34 2.83 -8.63
N ARG A 4 -1.85 2.49 -7.44
CA ARG A 4 -1.72 3.29 -6.21
C ARG A 4 -0.97 2.52 -5.16
N THR A 5 -0.17 3.20 -4.36
CA THR A 5 0.60 2.51 -3.31
C THR A 5 -0.31 2.09 -2.16
N ILE A 6 0.11 1.07 -1.40
CA ILE A 6 -0.59 0.65 -0.18
C ILE A 6 -0.75 1.83 0.80
N ARG A 7 0.23 2.74 0.84
CA ARG A 7 0.19 3.92 1.70
C ARG A 7 -0.93 4.89 1.29
N ASP A 8 -1.11 5.10 0.00
CA ASP A 8 -2.14 6.01 -0.54
C ASP A 8 -3.52 5.48 -0.22
N LEU A 9 -3.78 4.24 -0.61
CA LEU A 9 -5.04 3.54 -0.36
C LEU A 9 -5.39 3.54 1.12
N ARG A 10 -4.40 3.27 1.98
CA ARG A 10 -4.57 3.31 3.43
C ARG A 10 -4.92 4.71 3.95
N ARG A 11 -4.28 5.76 3.42
CA ARG A 11 -4.54 7.15 3.82
C ARG A 11 -5.89 7.65 3.33
N GLU A 12 -6.27 7.33 2.10
CA GLU A 12 -7.60 7.61 1.53
C GLU A 12 -8.70 6.95 2.37
N ALA A 13 -8.47 5.72 2.84
CA ALA A 13 -9.40 5.02 3.72
C ALA A 13 -9.35 5.49 5.19
N GLY A 14 -8.47 6.42 5.55
CA GLY A 14 -8.32 6.93 6.91
C GLY A 14 -7.73 5.93 7.92
N TRP A 15 -7.00 4.91 7.45
CA TRP A 15 -6.49 3.83 8.29
C TRP A 15 -5.05 4.08 8.76
N SER A 16 -4.72 3.66 9.98
CA SER A 16 -3.31 3.49 10.39
C SER A 16 -2.74 2.18 9.84
N GLN A 17 -1.41 2.01 9.87
CA GLN A 17 -0.79 0.73 9.49
C GLN A 17 -1.28 -0.43 10.37
N ARG A 18 -1.63 -0.16 11.64
CA ARG A 18 -2.20 -1.17 12.54
C ARG A 18 -3.63 -1.54 12.13
N ASP A 19 -4.41 -0.57 11.72
CA ASP A 19 -5.80 -0.77 11.28
C ASP A 19 -5.88 -1.65 10.03
N LEU A 20 -5.01 -1.38 9.05
CA LEU A 20 -4.90 -2.22 7.85
C LEU A 20 -4.40 -3.61 8.21
N ALA A 21 -3.36 -3.71 9.04
CA ALA A 21 -2.81 -4.98 9.48
C ALA A 21 -3.88 -5.87 10.16
N ALA A 22 -4.69 -5.29 11.04
CA ALA A 22 -5.79 -5.97 11.71
C ALA A 22 -6.87 -6.45 10.74
N ARG A 23 -7.23 -5.63 9.74
CA ARG A 23 -8.26 -5.98 8.73
C ARG A 23 -7.89 -7.20 7.90
N ILE A 24 -6.62 -7.33 7.51
CA ILE A 24 -6.15 -8.41 6.63
C ILE A 24 -5.41 -9.52 7.38
N GLY A 25 -5.38 -9.48 8.71
CA GLY A 25 -4.78 -10.53 9.54
C GLY A 25 -3.26 -10.66 9.41
N VAL A 26 -2.53 -9.55 9.30
CA VAL A 26 -1.06 -9.53 9.24
C VAL A 26 -0.45 -8.66 10.32
N SER A 27 0.88 -8.64 10.42
CA SER A 27 1.56 -7.74 11.34
C SER A 27 1.65 -6.32 10.79
N LYS A 28 1.68 -5.31 11.67
CA LYS A 28 2.00 -3.92 11.30
C LYS A 28 3.37 -3.82 10.59
N MET A 29 4.32 -4.68 10.97
CA MET A 29 5.63 -4.75 10.32
C MET A 29 5.52 -5.15 8.84
N SER A 30 4.64 -6.10 8.52
CA SER A 30 4.36 -6.52 7.13
C SER A 30 3.87 -5.33 6.30
N ILE A 31 2.90 -4.57 6.82
CA ILE A 31 2.42 -3.33 6.15
C ILE A 31 3.57 -2.35 5.94
N SER A 32 4.38 -2.12 6.98
CA SER A 32 5.51 -1.19 6.89
C SER A 32 6.53 -1.63 5.84
N HIS A 33 6.81 -2.93 5.71
CA HIS A 33 7.76 -3.43 4.72
C HIS A 33 7.23 -3.31 3.30
N TRP A 34 5.93 -3.53 3.08
CA TRP A 34 5.32 -3.34 1.76
C TRP A 34 5.28 -1.86 1.36
N GLU A 35 4.94 -0.98 2.31
CA GLU A 35 4.92 0.47 2.07
C GLU A 35 6.31 1.08 1.82
N THR A 36 7.38 0.38 2.21
CA THR A 36 8.77 0.78 1.95
C THR A 36 9.44 -0.07 0.87
N ALA A 37 8.67 -0.95 0.21
CA ALA A 37 9.16 -1.89 -0.80
C ALA A 37 10.39 -2.71 -0.33
N ARG A 38 10.44 -3.03 0.97
CA ARG A 38 11.47 -3.91 1.56
C ARG A 38 11.19 -5.37 1.22
N ASN A 39 9.92 -5.75 1.12
CA ASN A 39 9.47 -7.01 0.56
C ASN A 39 8.11 -6.82 -0.12
N GLU A 40 7.69 -7.84 -0.86
CA GLU A 40 6.45 -7.83 -1.61
C GLU A 40 5.38 -8.65 -0.88
N PRO A 41 4.09 -8.26 -0.96
CA PRO A 41 3.02 -9.12 -0.50
C PRO A 41 2.86 -10.32 -1.44
N SER A 42 2.64 -11.50 -0.87
CA SER A 42 2.26 -12.70 -1.63
C SER A 42 0.94 -12.48 -2.39
N ALA A 43 0.66 -13.33 -3.38
CA ALA A 43 -0.62 -13.30 -4.11
C ALA A 43 -1.86 -13.37 -3.18
N ARG A 44 -1.78 -14.16 -2.08
CA ARG A 44 -2.84 -14.20 -1.06
C ARG A 44 -3.01 -12.85 -0.36
N GLN A 45 -1.91 -12.20 0.01
CA GLN A 45 -1.95 -10.90 0.69
C GLN A 45 -2.41 -9.78 -0.24
N LEU A 46 -2.03 -9.83 -1.52
CA LEU A 46 -2.55 -8.91 -2.52
C LEU A 46 -4.06 -9.05 -2.70
N ARG A 47 -4.61 -10.27 -2.69
CA ARG A 47 -6.08 -10.47 -2.69
C ARG A 47 -6.74 -9.83 -1.47
N LEU A 48 -6.19 -10.06 -0.27
CA LEU A 48 -6.73 -9.47 0.95
C LEU A 48 -6.66 -7.94 0.96
N LEU A 49 -5.58 -7.35 0.41
CA LEU A 49 -5.47 -5.91 0.25
C LEU A 49 -6.50 -5.39 -0.76
N ALA A 50 -6.65 -6.08 -1.89
CA ALA A 50 -7.62 -5.74 -2.94
C ALA A 50 -9.06 -5.77 -2.39
N GLU A 51 -9.42 -6.82 -1.65
CA GLU A 51 -10.70 -6.95 -0.95
C GLU A 51 -10.90 -5.85 0.11
N ALA A 52 -9.88 -5.59 0.93
CA ALA A 52 -9.95 -4.55 1.96
C ALA A 52 -10.19 -3.17 1.35
N PHE A 53 -9.51 -2.84 0.25
CA PHE A 53 -9.63 -1.54 -0.41
C PHE A 53 -10.76 -1.45 -1.46
N GLY A 54 -11.41 -2.57 -1.79
CA GLY A 54 -12.45 -2.63 -2.82
C GLY A 54 -11.92 -2.36 -4.24
N ILE A 55 -10.69 -2.77 -4.54
CA ILE A 55 -10.03 -2.58 -5.85
C ILE A 55 -9.49 -3.91 -6.37
N THR A 56 -8.88 -3.93 -7.55
CA THR A 56 -8.21 -5.12 -8.07
C THR A 56 -6.75 -5.18 -7.63
N MET A 57 -6.17 -6.39 -7.65
CA MET A 57 -4.77 -6.60 -7.24
C MET A 57 -3.79 -5.84 -8.14
N GLU A 58 -4.12 -5.71 -9.43
CA GLU A 58 -3.31 -5.04 -10.45
C GLU A 58 -3.23 -3.52 -10.22
N SER A 59 -4.16 -2.96 -9.45
CA SER A 59 -4.18 -1.55 -9.06
C SER A 59 -3.31 -1.24 -7.85
N ILE A 60 -2.69 -2.24 -7.20
CA ILE A 60 -1.84 -2.05 -6.01
C ILE A 60 -0.37 -2.00 -6.44
N ALA A 61 0.29 -0.89 -6.14
CA ALA A 61 1.74 -0.73 -6.29
C ALA A 61 2.48 -1.05 -4.99
N PHE A 62 3.58 -1.77 -5.11
CA PHE A 62 4.50 -2.10 -4.01
C PHE A 62 5.96 -2.17 -4.47
N GLU A 63 6.25 -1.94 -5.75
CA GLU A 63 7.62 -1.92 -6.27
C GLU A 63 8.36 -0.65 -5.79
N ARG A 64 9.68 -0.76 -5.56
CA ARG A 64 10.51 0.37 -5.09
C ARG A 64 10.36 1.62 -5.97
N ALA A 65 10.34 1.46 -7.29
CA ALA A 65 10.19 2.58 -8.22
C ALA A 65 8.86 3.33 -8.03
N ALA A 66 7.77 2.60 -7.81
CA ALA A 66 6.45 3.18 -7.57
C ALA A 66 6.36 3.88 -6.21
N VAL A 67 6.98 3.31 -5.17
CA VAL A 67 7.05 3.91 -3.83
C VAL A 67 7.86 5.21 -3.83
N GLU A 68 8.96 5.27 -4.57
CA GLU A 68 9.77 6.49 -4.68
C GLU A 68 9.09 7.55 -5.55
N ALA A 69 8.35 7.17 -6.59
CA ALA A 69 7.52 8.09 -7.37
C ALA A 69 6.43 8.77 -6.52
N ASP A 70 5.70 8.00 -5.67
CA ASP A 70 4.73 8.56 -4.70
C ASP A 70 5.40 9.59 -3.78
N ARG A 71 6.57 9.25 -3.23
CA ARG A 71 7.33 10.15 -2.34
C ARG A 71 7.75 11.44 -3.04
N ALA A 72 8.25 11.34 -4.27
CA ALA A 72 8.66 12.49 -5.08
C ALA A 72 7.46 13.42 -5.38
N ALA A 73 6.34 12.86 -5.85
CA ALA A 73 5.12 13.62 -6.15
C ALA A 73 4.59 14.39 -4.93
N ARG A 74 4.66 13.80 -3.73
CA ARG A 74 4.27 14.45 -2.47
C ARG A 74 5.24 15.54 -2.02
N LYS A 75 6.53 15.43 -2.35
CA LYS A 75 7.55 16.44 -2.03
C LYS A 75 7.36 17.68 -2.91
N GLU A 76 7.01 17.48 -4.18
CA GLU A 76 6.72 18.55 -5.13
C GLU A 76 5.41 19.28 -4.84
N SER A 77 4.37 18.57 -4.39
CA SER A 77 3.08 19.19 -4.02
C SER A 77 3.12 20.04 -2.73
N ARG A 78 4.24 20.04 -2.01
CA ARG A 78 4.48 20.84 -0.80
C ARG A 78 5.40 22.04 -1.05
N GLN A 79 5.87 22.25 -2.28
CA GLN A 79 6.62 23.44 -2.71
C GLN A 79 5.71 24.45 -3.38
#